data_AF-A0A0B6XVL9-F1
#
_entry.id   AF-A0A0B6XVL9-F1
#
_cell.length_a   1.000
_cell.length_b   1.000
_cell.length_c   1.000
_cell.angle_alpha   90.00
_cell.angle_beta   90.00
_cell.angle_gamma   90.00
#
_symmetry.space_group_name_H-M   'P 1'
#
loop_
_entity.id
_entity.type
_entity.pdbx_description
1 polymer ?
#
loop_
_entity_poly.entity_id
_entity_poly.type
_entity_poly.pdbx_seq_one_letter_code
_entity_poly.pdbx_strand_id
1 'polypeptide(L)' 'DAIVINSGHDAWDVCLKMRDNGLLAKPTHGDVIRFAPPLVINEEQLYECIDIISRVVLSLK' A
#
# COMPACT_ATOMS: atom_id res chain seq x y z
N ASP A 1 -5.50 -4.21 7.46
CA ASP A 1 -6.68 -4.11 6.56
C ASP A 1 -6.23 -4.10 5.10
N ALA A 2 -7.16 -4.26 4.15
CA ALA A 2 -6.86 -4.48 2.73
C ALA A 2 -7.57 -3.46 1.84
N ILE A 3 -6.99 -3.17 0.68
CA ILE A 3 -7.57 -2.32 -0.38
C ILE A 3 -7.70 -3.12 -1.68
N VAL A 4 -8.71 -2.81 -2.49
CA VAL A 4 -8.96 -3.45 -3.78
C VAL A 4 -8.59 -2.49 -4.90
N ILE A 5 -7.83 -2.96 -5.89
CA ILE A 5 -7.39 -2.19 -7.05
C ILE A 5 -8.22 -2.63 -8.28
N ASN A 6 -9.19 -1.82 -8.68
CA ASN A 6 -10.05 -2.06 -9.85
C ASN A 6 -9.60 -1.31 -11.13
N SER A 7 -8.43 -0.66 -11.09
CA SER A 7 -8.03 0.37 -12.06
C SER A 7 -7.25 -0.13 -13.28
N GLY A 8 -7.26 -1.44 -13.57
CA GLY A 8 -6.45 -2.01 -14.67
C GLY A 8 -4.94 -2.01 -14.41
N HIS A 9 -4.54 -1.65 -13.18
CA HIS A 9 -3.17 -1.79 -12.69
C HIS A 9 -3.01 -3.09 -11.92
N ASP A 10 -1.89 -3.78 -12.10
CA ASP A 10 -1.56 -4.98 -11.32
C ASP A 10 -1.28 -4.60 -9.86
N ALA A 11 -1.91 -5.30 -8.91
CA ALA A 11 -1.67 -5.10 -7.48
C ALA A 11 -0.19 -5.31 -7.12
N TRP A 12 0.52 -6.15 -7.87
CA TRP A 12 1.97 -6.34 -7.74
C TRP A 12 2.74 -5.04 -8.02
N ASP A 13 2.46 -4.37 -9.13
CA ASP A 13 3.14 -3.12 -9.52
C ASP A 13 2.90 -2.00 -8.50
N VAL A 14 1.70 -1.94 -7.94
CA VAL A 14 1.37 -1.00 -6.87
C VAL A 14 2.17 -1.31 -5.61
N CYS A 15 2.32 -2.59 -5.24
CA CYS A 15 3.16 -2.99 -4.10
C CYS A 15 4.64 -2.66 -4.32
N LEU A 16 5.16 -2.78 -5.55
CA LEU A 16 6.52 -2.36 -5.89
C LEU A 16 6.70 -0.84 -5.73
N LYS A 17 5.73 -0.03 -6.19
CA LYS A 17 5.76 1.43 -5.96
C LYS A 17 5.70 1.79 -4.48
N MET A 18 4.90 1.08 -3.67
CA MET A 18 4.87 1.28 -2.22
C MET A 18 6.23 0.96 -1.59
N ARG A 19 6.88 -0.14 -1.98
CA ARG A 19 8.22 -0.52 -1.51
C ARG A 19 9.23 0.59 -1.80
N ASP A 20 9.21 1.14 -3.00
CA ASP A 20 10.14 2.20 -3.42
C ASP A 20 9.92 3.52 -2.64
N ASN A 21 8.73 3.70 -2.07
CA ASN A 21 8.41 4.80 -1.14
C ASN A 21 8.56 4.42 0.34
N GLY A 22 9.09 3.24 0.66
CA GLY A 22 9.39 2.81 2.04
C GLY A 22 8.27 2.02 2.73
N LEU A 23 7.20 1.63 2.03
CA LEU A 23 6.09 0.87 2.61
C LEU A 23 5.97 -0.53 2.02
N LEU A 24 6.02 -1.56 2.88
CA LEU A 24 5.81 -2.94 2.46
C LEU A 24 4.33 -3.32 2.50
N ALA A 25 3.86 -3.87 1.39
CA ALA A 25 2.53 -4.45 1.26
C ALA A 25 2.63 -5.74 0.43
N LYS A 26 1.62 -6.62 0.56
CA LYS A 26 1.54 -7.83 -0.27
C LYS A 26 0.27 -7.83 -1.10
N PRO A 27 0.34 -8.27 -2.37
CA PRO A 27 -0.86 -8.59 -3.11
C PRO A 27 -1.43 -9.94 -2.67
N THR A 28 -2.73 -10.08 -2.78
CA THR A 28 -3.52 -11.29 -2.54
C THR A 28 -4.64 -11.34 -3.57
N HIS A 29 -5.01 -12.53 -4.03
CA HIS A 29 -6.12 -12.72 -4.98
C HIS A 29 -6.02 -11.93 -6.30
N GLY A 30 -4.85 -11.35 -6.62
CA GLY A 30 -4.54 -10.65 -7.88
C GLY A 30 -4.83 -9.14 -7.87
N ASP A 31 -5.88 -8.73 -7.16
CA ASP A 31 -6.40 -7.35 -7.16
C ASP A 31 -6.42 -6.71 -5.76
N VAL A 32 -6.15 -7.49 -4.70
CA VAL A 32 -6.20 -7.00 -3.32
C VAL A 32 -4.80 -6.76 -2.77
N ILE A 33 -4.56 -5.61 -2.15
CA ILE A 33 -3.33 -5.30 -1.42
C ILE A 33 -3.62 -5.36 0.07
N ARG A 34 -2.83 -6.13 0.82
CA ARG A 34 -2.98 -6.33 2.26
C ARG A 34 -1.82 -5.71 3.03
N PHE A 35 -2.17 -4.91 4.04
CA PHE A 35 -1.22 -4.34 5.00
C PHE A 35 -1.24 -5.14 6.30
N ALA A 36 -0.05 -5.38 6.85
CA ALA A 36 0.16 -6.05 8.13
C ALA A 36 1.08 -5.18 9.00
N PRO A 37 0.55 -4.11 9.62
CA PRO A 37 1.32 -3.27 10.51
C PRO A 37 1.75 -4.07 11.77
N PRO A 38 2.94 -3.80 12.34
CA PRO A 38 3.37 -4.43 13.58
C PRO A 38 2.56 -3.90 14.77
N LEU A 39 2.40 -4.72 15.81
CA LEU A 39 1.67 -4.34 17.04
C LEU A 39 2.31 -3.16 17.80
N VAL A 40 3.56 -2.86 17.51
CA VAL A 40 4.35 -1.79 18.14
C VAL A 40 4.36 -0.48 17.33
N ILE A 41 3.63 -0.42 16.21
CA ILE A 41 3.54 0.81 15.40
C ILE A 41 2.92 1.94 16.22
N ASN A 42 3.49 3.14 16.14
CA ASN A 42 2.95 4.33 16.80
C ASN A 42 2.09 5.17 15.84
N GLU A 43 1.43 6.20 16.37
CA GLU A 43 0.53 7.07 15.61
C GLU A 43 1.24 7.83 14.47
N GLU A 44 2.46 8.33 14.71
CA GLU A 44 3.25 9.04 13.70
C GLU A 44 3.61 8.14 12.51
N GLN A 45 4.09 6.94 12.80
CA GLN A 45 4.41 5.91 11.79
C GLN A 45 3.16 5.48 11.00
N LEU A 46 2.01 5.41 11.66
CA LEU A 46 0.74 5.13 10.98
C LEU A 46 0.39 6.23 9.98
N TYR A 47 0.51 7.49 10.36
CA TYR A 47 0.27 8.62 9.45
C TYR A 47 1.29 8.66 8.29
N GLU A 48 2.56 8.35 8.55
CA GLU A 48 3.57 8.21 7.50
C GLU A 48 3.18 7.12 6.49
N CYS A 49 2.73 5.96 6.96
CA CYS A 49 2.23 4.89 6.10
C CYS A 49 1.03 5.35 5.25
N ILE A 50 0.09 6.09 5.84
CA ILE A 50 -1.09 6.62 5.15
C ILE A 50 -0.69 7.65 4.07
N ASP A 51 0.31 8.50 4.34
CA ASP A 51 0.82 9.46 3.36
C ASP A 51 1.46 8.74 2.16
N ILE A 52 2.27 7.71 2.41
CA ILE A 52 2.87 6.88 1.36
C ILE A 52 1.79 6.21 0.51
N ILE A 53 0.79 5.59 1.14
CA ILE A 53 -0.34 4.95 0.42
C ILE A 53 -1.04 5.98 -0.47
N SER A 54 -1.38 7.14 0.09
CA SER A 54 -2.10 8.20 -0.61
C SER A 54 -1.29 8.71 -1.81
N ARG A 55 0.00 8.95 -1.62
CA ARG A 55 0.93 9.42 -2.67
C ARG A 55 1.04 8.41 -3.81
N VAL A 56 1.20 7.13 -3.48
CA VAL A 56 1.28 6.07 -4.50
C VAL A 56 -0.03 5.98 -5.27
N VAL A 57 -1.18 5.92 -4.58
CA VAL A 57 -2.50 5.81 -5.23
C VAL A 57 -2.79 7.01 -6.13
N LEU A 58 -2.47 8.24 -5.69
CA LEU A 58 -2.63 9.45 -6.51
C LEU A 58 -1.69 9.52 -7.71
N SER A 59 -0.58 8.77 -7.69
CA SER A 59 0.34 8.63 -8.83
C SER A 59 -0.14 7.63 -9.89
N LEU A 60 -1.15 6.79 -9.59
CA LEU A 60 -1.74 5.82 -10.51
C LEU A 60 -2.78 6.44 -11.46
N LYS A 61 -2.68 7.75 -11.74
CA LYS A 61 -3.54 8.42 -12.72
C LYS A 61 -3.32 7.91 -14.13
#